data_AF-A0AAV0XR69-F1
#
_entry.id   AF-A0AAV0XR69-F1
#
_cell.length_a   1.000
_cell.length_b   1.000
_cell.length_c   1.000
_cell.angle_alpha   90.00
_cell.angle_beta   90.00
_cell.angle_gamma   90.00
#
_symmetry.space_group_name_H-M   'P 1'
#
loop_
_entity.id
_entity.type
_entity.pdbx_description
1 polymer ?
#
loop_
_entity_poly.entity_id
_entity_poly.type
_entity_poly.pdbx_seq_one_letter_code
_entity_poly.pdbx_strand_id
1 'polypeptide(L)'
;MEKGQGNEYRGKSLDEIDIDVDELLSGEEDCTDEENEIDINQTTDLKTIKLNKNKSNSSIKDKSQKQVPNQIEVGTKGSKIKKTIVIPWSEEDKVIVTSYFKKYILLGKTPKKHECEEFVLLHPQINKPWKKVKDFVHNKINSLKKK
;
A
#
# COMPACT_ATOMS: atom_id res chain seq x y z
N MET A 1 -5.04 0.65 -30.58
CA MET A 1 -5.62 -0.33 -29.63
C MET A 1 -4.89 -1.63 -29.87
N GLU A 2 -3.91 -1.94 -29.01
CA GLU A 2 -3.17 -3.19 -29.02
C GLU A 2 -4.10 -4.33 -28.58
N LYS A 3 -4.18 -5.40 -29.37
CA LYS A 3 -5.06 -6.54 -29.09
C LYS A 3 -4.22 -7.60 -28.38
N GLY A 4 -4.46 -7.80 -27.08
CA GLY A 4 -3.77 -8.85 -26.32
C GLY A 4 -4.09 -10.25 -26.87
N GLN A 5 -3.05 -11.04 -27.12
CA GLN A 5 -3.12 -12.36 -27.76
C GLN A 5 -3.46 -13.53 -26.81
N GLY A 6 -3.59 -13.30 -25.51
CA GLY A 6 -3.69 -14.36 -24.49
C GLY A 6 -4.84 -15.37 -24.62
N ASN A 7 -5.82 -15.16 -25.51
CA ASN A 7 -6.89 -16.11 -25.78
C ASN A 7 -6.39 -17.36 -26.54
N GLU A 8 -5.29 -17.26 -27.27
CA GLU A 8 -4.79 -18.32 -28.16
C GLU A 8 -4.22 -19.54 -27.41
N TYR A 9 -3.99 -19.42 -26.11
CA TYR A 9 -3.46 -20.50 -25.27
C TYR A 9 -4.52 -21.10 -24.32
N ARG A 10 -5.79 -20.66 -24.40
CA ARG A 10 -6.83 -21.13 -23.49
C ARG A 10 -7.27 -22.56 -23.85
N GLY A 11 -6.91 -23.52 -23.01
CA GLY A 11 -7.32 -24.92 -23.14
C GLY A 11 -6.32 -25.84 -23.85
N LYS A 12 -5.15 -25.31 -24.24
CA LYS A 12 -4.00 -26.10 -24.67
C LYS A 12 -3.32 -26.75 -23.45
N SER A 13 -2.87 -27.98 -23.58
CA SER A 13 -2.00 -28.62 -22.59
C SER A 13 -0.59 -28.04 -22.65
N LEU A 14 0.23 -28.27 -21.60
CA LEU A 14 1.59 -27.71 -21.53
C LEU A 14 2.48 -28.21 -22.68
N ASP A 15 2.26 -29.44 -23.12
CA ASP A 15 2.97 -30.05 -24.26
C ASP A 15 2.54 -29.48 -25.63
N GLU A 16 1.44 -28.73 -25.70
CA GLU A 16 0.92 -28.11 -26.94
C GLU A 16 1.34 -26.63 -27.10
N ILE A 17 2.06 -26.06 -26.14
CA ILE A 17 2.50 -24.66 -26.19
C ILE A 17 3.93 -24.64 -26.72
N ASP A 18 4.07 -24.34 -28.01
CA ASP A 18 5.37 -24.08 -28.65
C ASP A 18 5.68 -22.58 -28.54
N ILE A 19 6.70 -22.22 -27.76
CA ILE A 19 7.14 -20.83 -27.60
C ILE A 19 8.38 -20.66 -28.46
N ASP A 20 8.26 -19.86 -29.51
CA ASP A 20 9.40 -19.48 -30.32
C ASP A 20 10.27 -18.48 -29.56
N VAL A 21 11.49 -18.90 -29.21
CA VAL A 21 12.44 -18.08 -28.44
C VAL A 21 13.03 -16.97 -29.31
N ASP A 22 13.12 -17.18 -30.63
CA ASP A 22 13.71 -16.23 -31.58
C ASP A 22 12.80 -15.01 -31.79
N GLU A 23 11.48 -15.21 -31.73
CA GLU A 23 10.48 -14.13 -31.80
C GLU A 23 10.49 -13.25 -30.54
N LEU A 24 10.73 -13.82 -29.35
CA LEU A 24 10.90 -13.02 -28.12
C LEU A 24 12.14 -12.11 -28.16
N LEU A 25 13.21 -12.57 -28.80
CA LEU A 25 14.47 -11.83 -28.91
C LEU A 25 14.44 -10.75 -30.00
N SER A 26 13.55 -10.89 -30.99
CA SER A 26 13.40 -9.93 -32.08
C SER A 26 12.45 -8.77 -31.76
N GLY A 27 11.76 -8.81 -30.62
CA GLY A 27 10.93 -7.72 -30.12
C GLY A 27 11.81 -6.56 -29.63
N GLU A 28 11.92 -5.53 -30.45
CA GLU A 28 12.61 -4.27 -30.15
C GLU A 28 12.19 -3.68 -28.78
N GLU A 29 13.15 -3.59 -27.86
CA GLU A 29 12.99 -2.92 -26.57
C GLU A 29 13.35 -1.43 -26.73
N ASP A 30 12.36 -0.57 -26.92
CA ASP A 30 12.54 0.88 -26.70
C ASP A 30 12.31 1.20 -25.22
N CYS A 31 13.38 1.06 -24.43
CA CYS A 31 13.44 1.49 -23.04
C CYS A 31 14.23 2.81 -22.95
N THR A 32 13.58 3.93 -23.25
CA THR A 32 14.12 5.25 -22.91
C THR A 32 13.67 5.65 -21.50
N ASP A 33 14.43 5.22 -20.48
CA ASP A 33 14.35 5.76 -19.11
C ASP A 33 15.50 6.76 -18.92
N GLU A 34 15.19 8.06 -18.91
CA GLU A 34 16.17 9.10 -18.60
C GLU A 34 16.48 9.06 -17.09
N GLU A 35 17.70 8.63 -16.75
CA GLU A 35 18.23 8.62 -15.40
C GLU A 35 18.43 10.05 -14.88
N ASN A 36 17.72 10.42 -13.80
CA ASN A 36 17.98 11.66 -13.09
C ASN A 36 18.92 11.38 -11.90
N GLU A 37 20.20 11.71 -12.08
CA GLU A 37 21.24 11.66 -11.06
C GLU A 37 20.91 12.61 -9.89
N ILE A 38 20.81 12.08 -8.68
CA ILE A 38 20.74 12.89 -7.46
C ILE A 38 22.06 12.71 -6.72
N ASP A 39 22.90 13.75 -6.80
CA ASP A 39 24.23 13.86 -6.20
C ASP A 39 24.21 13.65 -4.67
N ILE A 40 25.13 12.80 -4.22
CA ILE A 40 25.22 12.26 -2.87
C ILE A 40 26.47 12.85 -2.19
N ASN A 41 26.44 14.10 -1.71
CA ASN A 41 27.56 14.61 -0.90
C ASN A 41 27.11 15.66 0.14
N GLN A 42 26.87 15.23 1.38
CA GLN A 42 27.35 15.89 2.61
C GLN A 42 27.04 15.05 3.88
N THR A 43 27.95 14.11 4.12
CA THR A 43 28.64 13.75 5.39
C THR A 43 28.04 14.12 6.77
N THR A 44 27.98 13.06 7.61
CA THR A 44 28.29 12.96 9.07
C THR A 44 27.37 13.72 10.05
N ASP A 45 26.62 13.05 10.93
CA ASP A 45 27.20 12.45 12.14
C ASP A 45 26.45 11.16 12.60
N LEU A 46 27.24 10.12 12.86
CA LEU A 46 26.81 8.85 13.41
C LEU A 46 26.62 8.98 14.92
N LYS A 47 25.37 8.87 15.42
CA LYS A 47 25.13 8.60 16.84
C LYS A 47 24.61 7.18 17.06
N THR A 48 25.57 6.27 17.22
CA THR A 48 25.39 4.95 17.82
C THR A 48 24.94 5.10 19.27
N ILE A 49 23.76 4.58 19.64
CA ILE A 49 23.49 4.17 21.02
C ILE A 49 22.83 2.79 21.02
N LYS A 50 23.42 1.94 21.85
CA LYS A 50 23.25 0.50 22.01
C LYS A 50 21.88 0.10 22.57
N LEU A 51 21.48 -1.09 22.15
CA LEU A 51 20.48 -2.01 22.69
C LEU A 51 20.37 -1.99 24.23
N ASN A 52 19.14 -2.00 24.76
CA ASN A 52 18.87 -2.65 26.04
C ASN A 52 17.54 -3.43 26.00
N LYS A 53 17.60 -4.66 26.49
CA LYS A 53 16.56 -5.68 26.49
C LYS A 53 16.25 -5.96 27.95
N ASN A 54 15.15 -5.40 28.46
CA ASN A 54 14.74 -5.59 29.85
C ASN A 54 13.31 -6.13 29.85
N LYS A 55 13.23 -7.45 30.05
CA LYS A 55 12.01 -8.15 30.42
C LYS A 55 11.80 -7.90 31.92
N SER A 56 10.67 -7.36 32.32
CA SER A 56 10.20 -7.43 33.71
C SER A 56 8.68 -7.30 33.75
N ASN A 57 8.07 -8.32 34.31
CA ASN A 57 6.64 -8.49 34.51
C ASN A 57 6.26 -7.85 35.86
N SER A 58 5.13 -7.15 35.94
CA SER A 58 4.26 -7.03 37.13
C SER A 58 3.09 -6.11 36.75
N SER A 59 1.87 -6.60 36.54
CA SER A 59 0.85 -7.01 37.52
C SER A 59 -0.25 -5.95 37.68
N ILE A 60 -1.36 -6.19 36.97
CA ILE A 60 -2.76 -6.16 37.41
C ILE A 60 -3.25 -4.95 38.24
N LYS A 61 -4.25 -4.24 37.67
CA LYS A 61 -5.62 -3.98 38.18
C LYS A 61 -6.31 -2.97 37.24
N ASP A 62 -7.60 -2.92 36.95
CA ASP A 62 -8.79 -3.78 37.09
C ASP A 62 -9.96 -2.92 36.54
N LYS A 63 -10.85 -3.51 35.71
CA LYS A 63 -12.26 -3.11 35.44
C LYS A 63 -12.55 -1.75 34.74
N SER A 64 -13.55 -1.59 33.87
CA SER A 64 -14.68 -2.42 33.44
C SER A 64 -15.35 -1.81 32.21
N GLN A 65 -15.82 -2.67 31.28
CA GLN A 65 -17.14 -2.66 30.58
C GLN A 65 -17.49 -1.42 29.70
N LYS A 66 -18.00 -1.49 28.47
CA LYS A 66 -19.06 -2.37 27.96
C LYS A 66 -19.18 -2.26 26.42
N GLN A 67 -18.97 -3.40 25.77
CA GLN A 67 -19.59 -3.95 24.56
C GLN A 67 -20.88 -3.26 24.05
N VAL A 68 -20.98 -3.04 22.73
CA VAL A 68 -22.13 -3.49 21.91
C VAL A 68 -21.71 -3.78 20.46
N PRO A 69 -22.19 -4.89 19.86
CA PRO A 69 -21.99 -5.23 18.45
C PRO A 69 -23.16 -4.67 17.61
N ASN A 70 -22.92 -4.35 16.34
CA ASN A 70 -24.04 -4.35 15.39
C ASN A 70 -23.65 -5.06 14.10
N GLN A 71 -24.18 -6.27 13.98
CA GLN A 71 -24.16 -7.11 12.80
C GLN A 71 -25.21 -6.56 11.84
N ILE A 72 -24.85 -6.34 10.58
CA ILE A 72 -25.81 -6.39 9.48
C ILE A 72 -25.22 -7.32 8.43
N GLU A 73 -25.79 -8.50 8.40
CA GLU A 73 -25.49 -9.61 7.52
C GLU A 73 -26.41 -9.53 6.31
N VAL A 74 -25.82 -9.42 5.11
CA VAL A 74 -26.53 -9.72 3.86
C VAL A 74 -25.69 -10.74 3.12
N GLY A 75 -26.23 -11.96 3.06
CA GLY A 75 -25.57 -13.12 2.50
C GLY A 75 -25.55 -13.09 0.98
N THR A 76 -24.40 -13.47 0.41
CA THR A 76 -24.35 -14.14 -0.90
C THR A 76 -23.38 -15.32 -0.77
N LYS A 77 -23.86 -16.47 -1.23
CA LYS A 77 -23.18 -17.77 -1.17
C LYS A 77 -22.14 -17.83 -2.28
N GLY A 78 -20.88 -18.11 -1.96
CA GLY A 78 -19.86 -18.36 -2.97
C GLY A 78 -18.43 -18.32 -2.44
N SER A 79 -17.78 -19.50 -2.45
CA SER A 79 -16.34 -19.74 -2.24
C SER A 79 -15.72 -19.30 -0.91
N LYS A 80 -14.92 -20.17 -0.28
CA LYS A 80 -14.22 -19.88 0.99
C LYS A 80 -13.05 -18.91 0.76
N ILE A 81 -13.35 -17.70 0.30
CA ILE A 81 -12.42 -16.58 0.31
C ILE A 81 -12.30 -16.17 1.78
N LYS A 82 -11.08 -16.18 2.33
CA LYS A 82 -10.82 -15.66 3.67
C LYS A 82 -11.34 -14.22 3.69
N LYS A 83 -12.48 -13.99 4.34
CA LYS A 83 -13.12 -12.67 4.44
C LYS A 83 -12.16 -11.76 5.20
N THR A 84 -11.29 -11.08 4.47
CA THR A 84 -10.42 -10.06 5.05
C THR A 84 -11.35 -8.98 5.56
N ILE A 85 -11.37 -8.77 6.88
CA ILE A 85 -12.19 -7.75 7.51
C ILE A 85 -11.74 -6.41 6.92
N VAL A 86 -12.57 -5.84 6.04
CA VAL A 86 -12.31 -4.53 5.45
C VAL A 86 -12.75 -3.50 6.48
N ILE A 87 -11.79 -3.01 7.26
CA ILE A 87 -12.08 -1.93 8.20
C ILE A 87 -12.23 -0.64 7.37
N PRO A 88 -13.42 -0.01 7.36
CA PRO A 88 -13.64 1.23 6.61
C PRO A 88 -12.76 2.36 7.16
N TRP A 89 -12.63 3.43 6.37
CA TRP A 89 -12.01 4.68 6.82
C TRP A 89 -13.05 5.51 7.57
N SER A 90 -12.76 5.85 8.83
CA SER A 90 -13.56 6.80 9.59
C SER A 90 -13.43 8.22 9.01
N GLU A 91 -14.34 9.11 9.33
CA GLU A 91 -14.32 10.48 8.80
C GLU A 91 -13.14 11.28 9.36
N GLU A 92 -12.88 11.11 10.65
CA GLU A 92 -11.77 11.71 11.39
C GLU A 92 -10.44 11.31 10.76
N ASP A 93 -10.26 10.01 10.47
CA ASP A 93 -9.07 9.47 9.82
C ASP A 93 -8.85 10.11 8.45
N LYS A 94 -9.91 10.24 7.64
CA LYS A 94 -9.83 10.86 6.30
C LYS A 94 -9.40 12.32 6.40
N VAL A 95 -9.95 13.06 7.35
CA VAL A 95 -9.61 14.48 7.55
C VAL A 95 -8.15 14.63 7.94
N ILE A 96 -7.66 13.83 8.89
CA ILE A 96 -6.27 13.85 9.34
C ILE A 96 -5.32 13.52 8.17
N VAL A 97 -5.56 12.43 7.45
CA VAL A 97 -4.72 12.02 6.31
C VAL A 97 -4.75 13.09 5.21
N THR A 98 -5.94 13.60 4.87
CA THR A 98 -6.08 14.60 3.80
C THR A 98 -5.42 15.92 4.19
N SER A 99 -5.49 16.32 5.46
CA SER A 99 -4.86 17.54 5.98
C SER A 99 -3.33 17.41 5.93
N TYR A 100 -2.77 16.32 6.44
CA TYR A 100 -1.34 16.07 6.46
C TYR A 100 -0.75 15.98 5.05
N PHE A 101 -1.36 15.17 4.17
CA PHE A 101 -0.88 14.96 2.80
C PHE A 101 -1.46 15.97 1.79
N LYS A 102 -2.06 17.08 2.23
CA LYS A 102 -2.68 18.08 1.34
C LYS A 102 -1.70 18.55 0.26
N LYS A 103 -0.44 18.81 0.64
CA LYS A 103 0.62 19.22 -0.30
C LYS A 103 0.86 18.17 -1.40
N TYR A 104 0.92 16.90 -1.04
CA TYR A 104 1.11 15.79 -1.97
C TYR A 104 -0.08 15.63 -2.93
N ILE A 105 -1.30 15.74 -2.39
CA ILE A 105 -2.53 15.66 -3.17
C ILE A 105 -2.58 16.79 -4.22
N LEU A 106 -2.26 18.03 -3.82
CA LEU A 106 -2.23 19.18 -4.72
C LEU A 106 -1.12 19.10 -5.79
N LEU A 107 0.05 18.59 -5.42
CA LEU A 107 1.16 18.37 -6.36
C LEU A 107 0.95 17.15 -7.26
N GLY A 108 -0.05 16.31 -6.98
CA GLY A 108 -0.30 15.06 -7.70
C GLY A 108 0.82 14.02 -7.53
N LYS A 109 1.65 14.14 -6.49
CA LYS A 109 2.77 13.24 -6.18
C LYS A 109 2.40 12.32 -5.03
N THR A 110 2.66 11.02 -5.17
CA THR A 110 2.39 10.05 -4.09
C THR A 110 3.48 10.15 -3.01
N PRO A 111 3.14 10.11 -1.71
CA PRO A 111 4.12 10.16 -0.64
C PRO A 111 5.03 8.93 -0.64
N LYS A 112 6.29 9.13 -0.21
CA LYS A 112 7.28 8.07 -0.05
C LYS A 112 6.99 7.25 1.22
N LYS A 113 7.65 6.08 1.33
CA LYS A 113 7.48 5.15 2.46
C LYS A 113 7.76 5.83 3.82
N HIS A 114 8.88 6.55 3.93
CA HIS A 114 9.29 7.21 5.19
C HIS A 114 8.26 8.23 5.67
N GLU A 115 7.74 9.08 4.78
CA GLU A 115 6.68 10.06 5.10
C GLU A 115 5.41 9.39 5.64
N CYS A 116 5.06 8.24 5.07
CA CYS A 116 3.90 7.48 5.51
C CYS A 116 4.14 6.79 6.87
N GLU A 117 5.37 6.35 7.14
CA GLU A 117 5.75 5.77 8.44
C GLU A 117 5.76 6.84 9.52
N GLU A 118 6.34 8.03 9.25
CA GLU A 118 6.33 9.17 10.17
C GLU A 118 4.89 9.61 10.50
N PHE A 119 4.02 9.68 9.50
CA PHE A 119 2.60 9.96 9.71
C PHE A 119 1.91 8.96 10.64
N VAL A 120 2.16 7.65 10.47
CA VAL A 120 1.57 6.61 11.32
C VAL A 120 2.12 6.68 12.76
N LEU A 121 3.39 7.06 12.92
CA LEU A 121 3.99 7.28 14.24
C LEU A 121 3.42 8.51 14.95
N LEU A 122 3.19 9.60 14.21
CA LEU A 122 2.60 10.83 14.73
C LEU A 122 1.12 10.67 15.06
N HIS A 123 0.41 9.85 14.27
CA HIS A 123 -1.03 9.62 14.40
C HIS A 123 -1.36 8.16 14.73
N PRO A 124 -1.02 7.66 15.95
CA PRO A 124 -1.32 6.30 16.36
C PRO A 124 -2.82 6.03 16.52
N GLN A 125 -3.67 7.07 16.51
CA GLN A 125 -5.13 6.93 16.44
C GLN A 125 -5.58 6.24 15.16
N ILE A 126 -4.82 6.39 14.07
CA ILE A 126 -5.12 5.72 12.80
C ILE A 126 -4.54 4.32 12.87
N ASN A 127 -5.39 3.36 13.24
CA ASN A 127 -5.02 1.94 13.29
C ASN A 127 -4.97 1.31 11.88
N LYS A 128 -4.20 1.92 10.97
CA LYS A 128 -3.99 1.46 9.58
C LYS A 128 -2.50 1.40 9.29
N PRO A 129 -2.04 0.39 8.53
CA PRO A 129 -0.65 0.34 8.10
C PRO A 129 -0.35 1.47 7.09
N TRP A 130 0.91 1.91 7.05
CA TRP A 130 1.38 2.97 6.13
C TRP A 130 0.99 2.72 4.66
N LYS A 131 0.94 1.44 4.23
CA LYS A 131 0.51 1.07 2.88
C LYS A 131 -0.91 1.57 2.57
N LYS A 132 -1.85 1.43 3.51
CA LYS A 132 -3.23 1.89 3.35
C LYS A 132 -3.31 3.41 3.27
N VAL A 133 -2.49 4.11 4.05
CA VAL A 133 -2.38 5.58 3.98
C VAL A 133 -1.88 6.01 2.61
N LYS A 134 -0.82 5.37 2.10
CA LYS A 134 -0.29 5.62 0.75
C LYS A 134 -1.36 5.40 -0.32
N ASP A 135 -2.06 4.27 -0.27
CA ASP A 135 -3.11 3.93 -1.24
C ASP A 135 -4.26 4.95 -1.17
N PHE A 136 -4.63 5.42 0.02
CA PHE A 136 -5.64 6.47 0.19
C PHE A 136 -5.23 7.77 -0.51
N VAL A 137 -3.99 8.23 -0.31
CA VAL A 137 -3.47 9.45 -0.95
C VAL A 137 -3.40 9.28 -2.47
N HIS A 138 -2.92 8.14 -2.95
CA HIS A 138 -2.90 7.80 -4.37
C HIS A 138 -4.31 7.84 -4.99
N ASN A 139 -5.28 7.19 -4.34
CA ASN A 139 -6.67 7.21 -4.79
C ASN A 139 -7.25 8.62 -4.80
N LYS A 140 -6.90 9.46 -3.82
CA LYS A 140 -7.34 10.85 -3.76
C LYS A 140 -6.78 11.68 -4.92
N ILE A 141 -5.49 11.49 -5.24
CA ILE A 141 -4.84 12.12 -6.41
C ILE A 141 -5.53 11.67 -7.70
N ASN A 142 -5.70 10.36 -7.91
CA ASN A 142 -6.35 9.84 -9.11
C ASN A 142 -7.79 10.32 -9.26
N SER A 143 -8.54 10.45 -8.16
CA SER A 143 -9.89 10.99 -8.18
C SER A 143 -9.94 12.45 -8.61
N LEU A 144 -8.88 13.23 -8.38
CA LEU A 144 -8.79 14.62 -8.85
C LEU A 144 -8.41 14.70 -10.32
N LYS A 145 -7.52 13.81 -10.80
CA LYS A 145 -7.10 13.75 -12.21
C LYS A 145 -8.19 13.27 -13.17
N LYS A 146 -9.17 12.51 -12.67
CA LYS A 146 -10.29 11.98 -13.46
C LYS A 146 -11.48 12.94 -13.61
N LYS A 147 -11.43 14.11 -12.96
CA LYS A 147 -12.41 15.18 -13.14
C LYS A 147 -11.96 16.12 -14.25
#